data_AF-A0A8R7UEH6-F1
#
_entry.id   AF-A0A8R7UEH6-F1
#
_cell.length_a   1.000
_cell.length_b   1.000
_cell.length_c   1.000
_cell.angle_alpha   90.00
_cell.angle_beta   90.00
_cell.angle_gamma   90.00
#
_symmetry.space_group_name_H-M   'P 1'
#
loop_
_entity.id
_entity.type
_entity.pdbx_description
1 polymer ?
#
loop_
_entity_poly.entity_id
_entity_poly.type
_entity_poly.pdbx_seq_one_letter_code
_entity_poly.pdbx_strand_id
1 'polypeptide(L)' 'MLLQEIHLDGLVEDDIVWKHTLSGHYSAASAYKAQFLVMVLSPMDQMVWKVWAPSKVKFFASLAIQDRIWTADRLAKR' A
#
# COMPACT_ATOMS: atom_id res chain seq x y z
N MET A 1 -21.48 -21.05 -5.14
CA MET A 1 -21.34 -19.61 -5.43
C MET A 1 -22.68 -19.14 -5.97
N LEU A 2 -23.51 -18.50 -5.14
CA LEU A 2 -24.79 -17.95 -5.59
C LEU A 2 -24.49 -16.63 -6.30
N LEU A 3 -24.71 -16.58 -7.61
CA LEU A 3 -24.69 -15.32 -8.36
C LEU A 3 -26.01 -14.61 -8.03
N GLN A 4 -25.90 -13.46 -7.39
CA GLN A 4 -27.06 -12.60 -7.17
C GLN A 4 -27.47 -12.03 -8.54
N GLU A 5 -28.72 -12.25 -8.96
CA GLU A 5 -29.26 -11.58 -10.14
C GLU A 5 -29.39 -10.09 -9.83
N ILE A 6 -28.63 -9.27 -10.56
CA ILE A 6 -28.67 -7.81 -10.45
C ILE A 6 -29.51 -7.32 -11.62
N HIS A 7 -30.68 -6.76 -11.33
CA HIS A 7 -31.54 -6.10 -12.31
C HIS A 7 -31.17 -4.61 -12.36
N LEU A 8 -30.61 -4.17 -13.48
CA LEU A 8 -30.21 -2.77 -13.68
C LEU A 8 -31.37 -2.00 -14.31
N ASP A 9 -31.74 -0.87 -13.73
CA ASP A 9 -32.76 0.02 -14.27
C ASP A 9 -32.10 1.16 -15.04
N GLY A 10 -32.33 1.21 -16.36
CA GLY A 10 -31.73 2.22 -17.24
C GLY A 10 -32.37 3.60 -17.16
N LEU A 11 -33.44 3.77 -16.37
CA LEU A 11 -34.13 5.06 -16.16
C LEU A 11 -33.69 5.77 -14.87
N VAL A 12 -32.86 5.13 -14.04
CA VAL A 12 -32.40 5.64 -12.75
C VAL A 12 -30.89 5.93 -12.83
N GLU A 13 -30.45 7.05 -12.25
CA GLU A 13 -29.02 7.35 -12.16
C GLU A 13 -28.32 6.47 -11.13
N ASP A 14 -27.06 6.10 -11.41
CA ASP A 14 -26.24 5.31 -10.52
C ASP A 14 -25.78 6.10 -9.28
N ASP A 15 -25.83 5.44 -8.12
CA ASP A 15 -25.23 5.95 -6.89
C ASP A 15 -23.82 5.36 -6.67
N ILE A 16 -22.85 6.24 -6.44
CA ILE A 16 -21.47 5.84 -6.13
C ILE A 16 -21.30 5.72 -4.61
N VAL A 17 -21.01 4.50 -4.15
CA VAL A 17 -20.77 4.20 -2.73
C VAL A 17 -19.32 3.80 -2.48
N TRP A 18 -18.69 4.44 -1.50
CA TRP A 18 -17.33 4.15 -1.08
C TRP A 18 -17.26 2.89 -0.20
N LYS A 19 -16.75 1.79 -0.76
CA LYS A 19 -16.71 0.47 -0.11
C LYS A 19 -15.78 0.35 1.12
N HIS A 20 -14.84 1.30 1.32
CA HIS A 20 -13.85 1.21 2.40
C HIS A 20 -14.28 1.92 3.69
N THR A 21 -15.50 2.47 3.77
CA THR A 21 -16.10 2.94 5.03
C THR A 21 -17.53 2.42 5.16
N LEU A 22 -17.96 2.17 6.40
CA LEU A 22 -19.33 1.73 6.68
C LEU A 22 -20.39 2.79 6.33
N SER A 23 -19.99 4.07 6.34
CA SER A 23 -20.86 5.18 5.94
C SER A 23 -21.12 5.26 4.44
N GLY A 24 -20.35 4.52 3.62
CA GLY A 24 -20.45 4.61 2.16
C GLY A 24 -19.94 5.94 1.57
N HIS A 25 -19.47 6.88 2.40
CA HIS A 25 -18.99 8.18 1.94
C HIS A 25 -17.50 8.19 1.66
N TYR A 26 -17.15 8.78 0.52
CA TYR A 26 -15.77 9.05 0.16
C TYR A 26 -15.15 10.15 1.05
N SER A 27 -13.88 9.96 1.38
CA SER A 27 -13.01 11.04 1.86
C SER A 27 -11.58 10.79 1.39
N ALA A 28 -10.80 11.85 1.20
CA ALA A 28 -9.38 11.71 0.88
C ALA A 28 -8.63 10.88 1.95
N ALA A 29 -9.01 11.02 3.23
CA ALA A 29 -8.42 10.25 4.32
C ALA A 29 -8.74 8.75 4.26
N SER A 30 -9.98 8.37 3.93
CA SER A 30 -10.35 6.96 3.78
C SER A 30 -9.75 6.34 2.52
N ALA A 31 -9.64 7.11 1.43
CA ALA A 31 -8.93 6.69 0.21
C ALA A 31 -7.44 6.45 0.48
N TYR A 32 -6.77 7.36 1.18
CA TYR A 32 -5.37 7.19 1.57
C TYR A 32 -5.22 5.91 2.38
N LYS A 33 -5.97 5.72 3.48
CA LYS A 33 -5.90 4.50 4.29
C LYS A 33 -6.13 3.23 3.46
N ALA A 34 -7.06 3.27 2.50
CA ALA A 34 -7.34 2.13 1.63
C ALA A 34 -6.16 1.74 0.73
N GLN A 35 -5.36 2.71 0.27
CA GLN A 35 -4.14 2.44 -0.50
C GLN A 35 -3.10 1.62 0.30
N PHE A 36 -3.10 1.75 1.62
CA PHE A 36 -2.15 1.07 2.51
C PHE A 36 -2.74 -0.16 3.21
N LEU A 37 -4.01 -0.53 2.99
CA LEU A 37 -4.66 -1.68 3.65
C LEU A 37 -3.92 -3.01 3.43
N VAL A 38 -3.28 -3.18 2.27
CA VAL A 38 -2.53 -4.39 1.89
C VAL A 38 -1.02 -4.21 2.11
N MET A 39 -0.59 -3.05 2.61
CA MET A 39 0.82 -2.81 2.87
C MET A 39 1.22 -3.54 4.14
N VAL A 40 1.97 -4.64 3.98
CA VAL A 40 2.62 -5.30 5.11
C VAL A 40 3.69 -4.35 5.64
N LEU A 41 3.46 -3.80 6.82
CA LEU A 41 4.48 -3.05 7.54
C LEU A 41 5.61 -4.02 7.88
N SER A 42 6.71 -3.91 7.15
CA SER A 42 7.92 -4.66 7.45
C SER A 42 8.57 -4.05 8.69
N PRO A 43 8.90 -4.82 9.74
CA PRO A 43 9.58 -4.30 10.93
C PRO A 43 11.00 -3.79 10.64
N MET A 44 11.48 -3.97 9.40
CA MET A 44 12.80 -3.54 8.94
C MET A 44 13.00 -2.03 9.03
N ASP A 45 11.94 -1.22 8.87
CA ASP A 45 12.02 0.24 9.01
C ASP A 45 12.43 0.63 10.43
N GLN A 46 11.75 0.06 11.43
CA GLN A 46 12.06 0.25 12.83
C GLN A 46 13.44 -0.29 13.15
N MET A 47 13.84 -1.43 12.58
CA MET A 47 15.13 -2.02 12.85
C MET A 47 16.30 -1.13 12.38
N VAL A 48 16.20 -0.54 11.18
CA VAL A 48 17.22 0.39 10.66
C VAL A 48 17.30 1.67 11.48
N TRP A 49 16.14 2.24 11.84
CA TRP A 49 16.12 3.55 12.49
C TRP A 49 16.35 3.49 14.00
N LYS A 50 15.92 2.42 14.68
CA LYS A 50 16.11 2.23 16.14
C LYS A 50 17.54 1.85 16.52
N VAL A 51 18.28 1.14 15.68
CA VAL A 51 19.65 0.74 16.02
C VAL A 51 20.57 1.96 16.10
N TRP A 52 21.55 1.95 17.01
CA TRP A 52 22.59 2.96 16.97
C TRP A 52 23.53 2.65 15.79
N ALA A 53 23.57 3.58 14.83
CA ALA A 53 24.45 3.51 13.67
C ALA A 53 24.65 4.94 13.12
N PRO A 54 25.80 5.23 12.48
CA PRO A 54 26.00 6.48 11.77
C PRO A 54 24.92 6.71 10.71
N SER A 55 24.55 7.97 10.47
CA SER A 55 23.51 8.36 9.50
C SER A 55 23.75 7.79 8.10
N LYS A 56 25.02 7.77 7.66
CA LYS A 56 25.43 7.17 6.38
C LYS A 56 25.06 5.69 6.30
N VAL A 57 25.24 4.93 7.38
CA VAL A 57 24.93 3.50 7.44
C VAL A 57 23.41 3.27 7.38
N LYS A 58 22.63 4.04 8.15
CA LYS A 58 21.16 3.96 8.14
C LYS A 58 20.58 4.27 6.76
N PHE A 59 21.14 5.26 6.08
CA PHE A 59 20.75 5.63 4.72
C PHE A 59 20.93 4.46 3.73
N PHE A 60 22.13 3.87 3.69
CA PHE A 60 22.37 2.72 2.80
C PHE A 60 21.56 1.49 3.21
N ALA A 61 21.40 1.20 4.51
CA ALA A 61 20.55 0.11 4.97
C ALA A 61 19.09 0.27 4.49
N SER A 62 18.54 1.48 4.57
CA SER A 62 17.20 1.79 4.04
C SER A 62 17.09 1.56 2.53
N LEU A 63 18.11 1.95 1.76
CA LEU A 63 18.15 1.66 0.31
C LEU A 63 18.27 0.17 0.01
N ALA A 64 19.01 -0.59 0.83
CA ALA A 64 19.18 -2.03 0.66
C ALA A 64 17.85 -2.77 0.82
N ILE A 65 17.08 -2.46 1.88
CA ILE A 65 15.76 -3.07 2.14
C ILE A 65 14.74 -2.78 1.04
N GLN A 66 14.87 -1.64 0.36
CA GLN A 66 14.01 -1.27 -0.76
C GLN A 66 14.50 -1.86 -2.11
N ASP A 67 15.53 -2.70 -2.11
CA ASP A 67 16.22 -3.18 -3.33
C ASP A 67 16.70 -2.03 -4.23
N ARG A 68 17.09 -0.88 -3.64
CA ARG A 68 17.47 0.33 -4.38
C ARG A 68 18.97 0.52 -4.55
N ILE A 69 19.80 -0.31 -3.92
CA ILE A 69 21.25 -0.31 -4.15
C ILE A 69 21.56 -1.00 -5.48
N TRP A 70 22.54 -0.48 -6.21
CA TRP A 70 23.15 -1.16 -7.35
C TRP A 70 24.16 -2.19 -6.83
N THR A 71 23.69 -3.42 -6.61
CA THR A 71 24.54 -4.59 -6.39
C THR A 71 24.58 -5.44 -7.66
N ALA A 72 25.63 -6.26 -7.80
CA ALA A 72 25.72 -7.23 -8.90
C ALA A 72 24.51 -8.17 -8.94
N ASP A 73 23.97 -8.55 -7.79
CA ASP A 73 22.76 -9.37 -7.68
C ASP A 73 21.53 -8.70 -8.31
N ARG A 74 21.40 -7.38 -8.18
CA ARG A 74 20.30 -6.63 -8.81
C ARG A 74 20.48 -6.52 -10.31
N LEU A 75 21.73 -6.37 -10.79
CA LEU A 75 22.03 -6.39 -12.22
C LEU A 75 21.68 -7.75 -12.84
N ALA A 76 21.95 -8.85 -12.14
CA ALA A 76 21.67 -10.21 -12.61
C ALA A 76 20.18 -10.57 -12.68
N LYS A 77 19.31 -9.83 -11.97
CA LYS A 77 17.84 -10.01 -11.99
C LYS A 77 17.15 -9.26 -13.13
N ARG A 78 17.88 -8.48 -13.91
CA ARG A 78 17.37 -7.71 -15.05
C ARG A 78 17.52 -8.50 -16.34
#